data_AF-A0A087HF95-F1
#
_entry.id   AF-A0A087HF95-F1
#
_cell.length_a   1.000
_cell.length_b   1.000
_cell.length_c   1.000
_cell.angle_alpha   90.00
_cell.angle_beta   90.00
_cell.angle_gamma   90.00
#
_symmetry.space_group_name_H-M   'P 1'
#
loop_
_entity.id
_entity.type
_entity.pdbx_description
1 polymer ?
#
loop_
_entity_poly.entity_id
_entity_poly.type
_entity_poly.pdbx_seq_one_letter_code
_entity_poly.pdbx_strand_id
1 'polypeptide(L)'
;MLPQHTVSELDRYKTGWRIRVKVLRKRYRYKANFIDTLQLILCDDQGTKIHATVLKEHLRKFQDILCESEWRIITFFTVRNAIGISNVVRNNNMIEFLEGTIVDPTNYVNGDHFFCFVDFESILRVFPLRHYLIDLIGRIIHVGDTEEVYHSGNGHYIGQLCFTLANKSNTRIKCIAYGDKAYAIKDSLDNAVRDEIDMCILRWWQIDIISGTDVHSYEDCSEILFNPPIEEAARFRERGIDLNGGD
;
A
#
# COMPACT_ATOMS: atom_id res chain seq x y z
N MET A 1 2.88 28.83 17.67
CA MET A 1 2.77 27.61 16.83
C MET A 1 1.62 26.78 17.36
N LEU A 2 0.81 26.17 16.48
CA LEU A 2 -0.22 25.21 16.89
C LEU A 2 0.43 24.00 17.60
N PRO A 3 -0.24 23.40 18.60
CA PRO A 3 0.24 22.15 19.20
C PRO A 3 0.30 21.04 18.14
N GLN A 4 1.30 20.17 18.22
CA GLN A 4 1.38 19.00 17.34
C GLN A 4 0.50 17.88 17.91
N HIS A 5 -0.22 17.21 17.03
CA HIS A 5 -1.12 16.09 17.31
C HIS A 5 -0.65 14.81 16.64
N THR A 6 -1.12 13.69 17.17
CA THR A 6 -1.02 12.39 16.48
C THR A 6 -2.18 12.24 15.49
N VAL A 7 -2.07 11.30 14.55
CA VAL A 7 -3.15 11.02 13.59
C VAL A 7 -4.38 10.42 14.27
N SER A 8 -4.20 9.68 15.36
CA SER A 8 -5.30 9.06 16.11
C SER A 8 -6.14 10.08 16.90
N GLU A 9 -5.58 11.25 17.21
CA GLU A 9 -6.29 12.36 17.87
C GLU A 9 -7.20 13.16 16.92
N LEU A 10 -7.03 12.98 15.62
CA LEU A 10 -7.77 13.75 14.61
C LEU A 10 -9.27 13.48 14.71
N ASP A 11 -10.03 14.56 14.72
CA ASP A 11 -11.49 14.57 14.84
C ASP A 11 -12.10 15.52 13.80
N ARG A 12 -13.15 15.05 13.14
CA ARG A 12 -13.84 15.75 12.03
C ARG A 12 -14.64 16.98 12.45
N TYR A 13 -14.87 17.18 13.74
CA TYR A 13 -15.62 18.32 14.28
C TYR A 13 -14.70 19.41 14.84
N LYS A 14 -13.37 19.24 14.73
CA LYS A 14 -12.37 20.22 15.14
C LYS A 14 -11.53 20.68 13.96
N THR A 15 -10.94 21.86 14.11
CA THR A 15 -10.06 22.49 13.12
C THR A 15 -8.73 22.90 13.79
N GLY A 16 -7.81 23.46 13.01
CA GLY A 16 -6.52 23.91 13.55
C GLY A 16 -5.53 22.76 13.83
N TRP A 17 -5.66 21.67 13.08
CA TRP A 17 -4.76 20.53 13.21
C TRP A 17 -3.35 20.84 12.73
N ARG A 18 -2.38 20.23 13.41
CA ARG A 18 -0.97 20.19 13.03
C ARG A 18 -0.42 18.80 13.32
N ILE A 19 0.02 18.09 12.30
CA ILE A 19 0.58 16.73 12.43
C ILE A 19 1.96 16.66 11.77
N ARG A 20 2.79 15.73 12.23
CA ARG A 20 4.04 15.36 11.57
C ARG A 20 3.88 13.95 11.01
N VAL A 21 4.06 13.79 9.71
CA VAL A 21 3.78 12.53 9.01
C VAL A 21 4.81 12.25 7.93
N LYS A 22 5.05 10.97 7.66
CA LYS A 22 5.76 10.47 6.49
C LYS A 22 4.76 10.26 5.35
N VAL A 23 5.11 10.68 4.14
CA VAL A 23 4.35 10.32 2.93
C VAL A 23 4.75 8.90 2.53
N LEU A 24 3.89 7.92 2.80
CA LEU A 24 4.19 6.52 2.49
C LEU A 24 3.87 6.14 1.05
N ARG A 25 2.83 6.76 0.46
CA ARG A 25 2.43 6.54 -0.92
C ARG A 25 1.79 7.79 -1.50
N LYS A 26 1.99 8.03 -2.79
CA LYS A 26 1.47 9.13 -3.58
C LYS A 26 0.99 8.60 -4.92
N ARG A 27 -0.25 8.94 -5.30
CA ARG A 27 -0.81 8.55 -6.60
C ARG A 27 -1.80 9.58 -7.09
N TYR A 28 -2.08 9.56 -8.39
CA TYR A 28 -3.14 10.37 -8.98
C TYR A 28 -4.35 9.49 -9.27
N ARG A 29 -5.54 9.99 -8.91
CA ARG A 29 -6.80 9.41 -9.35
C ARG A 29 -7.30 10.20 -10.55
N TYR A 30 -7.65 9.48 -11.61
CA TYR A 30 -8.14 10.06 -12.85
C TYR A 30 -9.66 9.89 -12.96
N LYS A 31 -10.30 10.87 -13.60
CA LYS A 31 -11.72 10.83 -13.98
C LYS A 31 -11.85 11.38 -15.40
N ALA A 32 -12.40 10.57 -16.31
CA ALA A 32 -12.51 10.92 -17.74
C ALA A 32 -11.17 11.40 -18.35
N ASN A 33 -10.08 10.69 -18.05
CA ASN A 33 -8.71 10.99 -18.50
C ASN A 33 -8.07 12.28 -17.95
N PHE A 34 -8.71 12.96 -16.99
CA PHE A 34 -8.12 14.10 -16.29
C PHE A 34 -7.80 13.75 -14.85
N ILE A 35 -6.74 14.35 -14.30
CA ILE A 35 -6.44 14.23 -12.86
C ILE A 35 -7.59 14.86 -12.08
N ASP A 36 -8.19 14.07 -11.20
CA ASP A 36 -9.27 14.48 -10.32
C ASP A 36 -8.73 14.82 -8.93
N THR A 37 -7.90 13.93 -8.38
CA THR A 37 -7.29 14.11 -7.06
C THR A 37 -5.87 13.53 -7.01
N LEU A 38 -5.00 14.16 -6.22
CA LEU A 38 -3.80 13.51 -5.69
C LEU A 38 -4.19 12.82 -4.39
N GLN A 39 -3.90 11.52 -4.30
CA GLN A 39 -4.16 10.69 -3.14
C GLN A 39 -2.85 10.30 -2.46
N LEU A 40 -2.87 10.31 -1.14
CA LEU A 40 -1.71 10.08 -0.30
C LEU A 40 -2.05 9.09 0.80
N ILE A 41 -1.09 8.24 1.13
CA ILE A 41 -1.09 7.50 2.40
C ILE A 41 -0.07 8.17 3.29
N LEU A 42 -0.52 8.73 4.41
CA LEU A 42 0.32 9.39 5.40
C LEU A 42 0.43 8.52 6.64
N CYS A 43 1.53 8.61 7.37
CA CYS A 43 1.72 7.90 8.64
C CYS A 43 2.42 8.80 9.65
N ASP A 44 1.90 8.88 10.88
CA ASP A 44 2.61 9.56 11.96
C ASP A 44 3.75 8.70 12.53
N ASP A 45 4.46 9.25 13.50
CA ASP A 45 5.56 8.57 14.19
C ASP A 45 5.11 7.44 15.13
N GLN A 46 3.81 7.32 15.40
CA GLN A 46 3.21 6.22 16.15
C GLN A 46 2.78 5.06 15.25
N GLY A 47 2.98 5.16 13.92
CA GLY A 47 2.57 4.14 12.97
C GLY A 47 1.10 4.23 12.54
N THR A 48 0.37 5.27 12.97
CA THR A 48 -1.03 5.46 12.60
C THR A 48 -1.13 6.05 11.20
N LYS A 49 -1.74 5.29 10.29
CA LYS A 49 -1.92 5.68 8.89
C LYS A 49 -3.23 6.44 8.67
N ILE A 50 -3.23 7.36 7.72
CA ILE A 50 -4.41 8.09 7.27
C ILE A 50 -4.35 8.36 5.77
N HIS A 51 -5.48 8.17 5.11
CA HIS A 51 -5.65 8.57 3.72
C HIS A 51 -5.80 10.08 3.64
N ALA A 52 -5.14 10.72 2.68
CA ALA A 52 -5.29 12.14 2.44
C ALA A 52 -5.48 12.46 0.96
N THR A 53 -6.26 13.50 0.66
CA THR A 53 -6.56 13.92 -0.70
C THR A 53 -6.29 15.40 -0.92
N VAL A 54 -5.73 15.71 -2.10
CA VAL A 54 -5.64 17.07 -2.63
C VAL A 54 -6.48 17.13 -3.90
N LEU A 55 -7.47 18.03 -3.92
CA LEU A 55 -8.31 18.24 -5.10
C LEU A 55 -7.52 18.92 -6.23
N LYS A 56 -7.96 18.71 -7.48
CA LYS A 56 -7.27 19.20 -8.68
C LYS A 56 -6.94 20.69 -8.66
N GLU A 57 -7.81 21.51 -8.10
CA GLU A 57 -7.66 22.96 -7.94
C GLU A 57 -6.44 23.36 -7.09
N HIS A 58 -5.95 22.47 -6.24
CA HIS A 58 -4.84 22.73 -5.33
C HIS A 58 -3.57 21.95 -5.70
N LEU A 59 -3.59 21.11 -6.74
CA LEU A 59 -2.47 20.23 -7.10
C LEU A 59 -1.15 20.97 -7.28
N ARG A 60 -1.16 22.07 -8.03
CA ARG A 60 0.05 22.86 -8.32
C ARG A 60 0.77 23.33 -7.06
N LYS A 61 0.05 23.54 -5.96
CA LYS A 61 0.64 23.97 -4.69
C LYS A 61 1.37 22.83 -3.96
N PHE A 62 0.86 21.61 -4.07
CA PHE A 62 1.23 20.51 -3.17
C PHE A 62 1.96 19.36 -3.85
N GLN A 63 1.80 19.18 -5.16
CA GLN A 63 2.31 18.01 -5.87
C GLN A 63 3.84 17.88 -5.76
N ASP A 64 4.60 18.96 -5.86
CA ASP A 64 6.07 18.87 -5.91
C ASP A 64 6.71 18.82 -4.52
N ILE A 65 5.98 19.22 -3.48
CA ILE A 65 6.48 19.25 -2.10
C ILE A 65 6.16 17.98 -1.30
N LEU A 66 5.17 17.20 -1.75
CA LEU A 66 4.77 15.92 -1.15
C LEU A 66 5.46 14.78 -1.89
N CYS A 67 6.66 14.44 -1.44
CA CYS A 67 7.47 13.35 -1.99
C CYS A 67 7.33 12.10 -1.11
N GLU A 68 7.23 10.93 -1.72
CA GLU A 68 7.22 9.66 -0.99
C GLU A 68 8.50 9.49 -0.17
N SER A 69 8.38 8.77 0.95
CA SER A 69 9.42 8.54 1.96
C SER A 69 9.89 9.76 2.74
N GLU A 70 9.40 10.97 2.43
CA GLU A 70 9.76 12.18 3.16
C GLU A 70 8.82 12.49 4.33
N TRP A 71 9.39 13.03 5.41
CA TRP A 71 8.65 13.55 6.55
C TRP A 71 8.25 15.02 6.30
N ARG A 72 7.03 15.36 6.70
CA ARG A 72 6.43 16.70 6.58
C ARG A 72 5.65 17.07 7.83
N ILE A 73 5.56 18.36 8.09
CA ILE A 73 4.58 18.93 9.02
C ILE A 73 3.44 19.51 8.19
N ILE A 74 2.22 19.09 8.47
CA ILE A 74 1.03 19.53 7.74
C ILE A 74 0.10 20.24 8.70
N THR A 75 -0.36 21.44 8.34
CA THR A 75 -1.24 22.27 9.17
C THR A 75 -2.42 22.85 8.39
N PHE A 76 -3.50 23.18 9.09
CA PHE A 76 -4.70 23.82 8.51
C PHE A 76 -5.37 23.00 7.40
N PHE A 77 -5.55 21.70 7.63
CA PHE A 77 -6.34 20.80 6.80
C PHE A 77 -7.69 20.48 7.49
N THR A 78 -8.61 19.86 6.74
CA THR A 78 -9.87 19.35 7.31
C THR A 78 -9.87 17.83 7.41
N VAL A 79 -10.65 17.32 8.36
CA VAL A 79 -10.82 15.88 8.59
C VAL A 79 -12.23 15.49 8.15
N ARG A 80 -12.32 14.49 7.29
CA ARG A 80 -13.57 13.97 6.72
C ARG A 80 -13.81 12.54 7.18
N ASN A 81 -15.06 12.08 7.06
CA ASN A 81 -15.39 10.67 7.22
C ASN A 81 -14.76 9.84 6.08
N ALA A 82 -14.10 8.74 6.43
CA ALA A 82 -13.56 7.78 5.47
C ALA A 82 -14.44 6.53 5.28
N ILE A 83 -15.34 6.24 6.24
CA ILE A 83 -16.20 5.04 6.19
C ILE A 83 -17.04 5.04 4.91
N GLY A 84 -16.91 3.98 4.11
CA GLY A 84 -17.60 3.82 2.81
C GLY A 84 -17.07 4.71 1.69
N ILE A 85 -16.05 5.54 1.94
CA ILE A 85 -15.45 6.48 0.99
C ILE A 85 -14.03 6.04 0.63
N SER A 86 -13.25 5.59 1.62
CA SER A 86 -11.88 5.12 1.44
C SER A 86 -11.70 3.75 2.06
N ASN A 87 -11.06 2.88 1.28
CA ASN A 87 -10.66 1.53 1.61
C ASN A 87 -9.12 1.39 1.58
N VAL A 88 -8.39 2.51 1.65
CA VAL A 88 -6.94 2.54 1.45
C VAL A 88 -6.20 2.15 2.73
N VAL A 89 -6.66 2.67 3.89
CA VAL A 89 -6.09 2.38 5.20
C VAL A 89 -7.19 2.22 6.24
N ARG A 90 -6.91 1.48 7.32
CA ARG A 90 -7.83 1.24 8.43
C ARG A 90 -7.96 2.47 9.34
N ASN A 91 -8.60 3.51 8.82
CA ASN A 91 -8.90 4.73 9.56
C ASN A 91 -10.30 5.23 9.17
N ASN A 92 -11.12 5.57 10.16
CA ASN A 92 -12.48 6.08 9.92
C ASN A 92 -12.48 7.57 9.53
N ASN A 93 -11.33 8.22 9.63
CA ASN A 93 -11.09 9.59 9.22
C ASN A 93 -10.13 9.62 8.02
N MET A 94 -10.29 10.64 7.19
CA MET A 94 -9.33 10.98 6.12
C MET A 94 -9.09 12.48 6.10
N ILE A 95 -7.95 12.89 5.57
CA ILE A 95 -7.58 14.30 5.46
C ILE A 95 -7.96 14.82 4.08
N GLU A 96 -8.51 16.02 4.03
CA GLU A 96 -8.69 16.78 2.81
C GLU A 96 -7.90 18.08 2.92
N PHE A 97 -7.00 18.30 1.95
CA PHE A 97 -6.19 19.50 1.89
C PHE A 97 -7.05 20.66 1.39
N LEU A 98 -6.89 21.80 2.04
CA LEU A 98 -7.53 23.06 1.70
C LEU A 98 -6.53 23.98 0.99
N GLU A 99 -7.03 25.02 0.33
CA GLU A 99 -6.19 26.09 -0.22
C GLU A 99 -5.23 26.67 0.83
N GLY A 100 -5.71 26.83 2.07
CA GLY A 100 -4.96 27.34 3.21
C GLY A 100 -4.06 26.32 3.92
N THR A 101 -4.05 25.05 3.52
CA THR A 101 -3.17 24.04 4.11
C THR A 101 -1.70 24.41 3.88
N ILE A 102 -0.89 24.27 4.92
CA ILE A 102 0.55 24.53 4.90
C ILE A 102 1.29 23.20 5.08
N VAL A 103 2.32 23.00 4.28
CA VAL A 103 3.20 21.82 4.32
C VAL A 103 4.62 22.32 4.48
N ASP A 104 5.20 22.04 5.64
CA ASP A 104 6.56 22.45 5.98
C ASP A 104 7.51 21.24 6.02
N PRO A 105 8.80 21.41 5.66
CA PRO A 105 9.80 20.40 5.89
C PRO A 105 10.03 20.17 7.40
N THR A 106 10.61 19.02 7.74
CA THR A 106 11.03 18.74 9.12
C THR A 106 12.37 18.01 9.11
N ASN A 107 13.20 18.28 10.12
CA ASN A 107 14.47 17.56 10.34
C ASN A 107 14.25 16.21 11.03
N TYR A 108 13.01 15.87 11.37
CA TYR A 108 12.70 14.56 11.93
C TYR A 108 12.92 13.47 10.89
N VAL A 109 13.62 12.42 11.30
CA VAL A 109 13.89 11.27 10.47
C VAL A 109 13.49 10.00 11.20
N ASN A 110 12.82 9.12 10.48
CA ASN A 110 12.59 7.74 10.88
C ASN A 110 12.55 6.90 9.60
N GLY A 111 13.45 5.91 9.55
CA GLY A 111 13.68 5.02 8.42
C GLY A 111 12.62 3.93 8.27
N ASP A 112 11.77 3.72 9.26
CA ASP A 112 10.73 2.69 9.25
C ASP A 112 9.84 2.82 8.01
N HIS A 113 9.57 1.68 7.38
CA HIS A 113 8.70 1.57 6.22
C HIS A 113 7.22 1.56 6.62
N PHE A 114 6.91 1.28 7.89
CA PHE A 114 5.56 1.17 8.44
C PHE A 114 4.71 0.13 7.71
N PHE A 115 5.26 -1.04 7.44
CA PHE A 115 4.49 -2.13 6.83
C PHE A 115 3.30 -2.53 7.71
N CYS A 116 2.22 -2.99 7.07
CA CYS A 116 1.03 -3.55 7.70
C CYS A 116 0.87 -5.00 7.24
N PHE A 117 1.79 -5.86 7.67
CA PHE A 117 1.78 -7.27 7.29
C PHE A 117 0.56 -7.99 7.87
N VAL A 118 -0.14 -8.72 6.99
CA VAL A 118 -1.26 -9.60 7.38
C VAL A 118 -0.83 -11.06 7.20
N ASP A 119 -1.16 -11.90 8.17
CA ASP A 119 -0.89 -13.33 8.07
C ASP A 119 -1.84 -14.01 7.07
N PHE A 120 -1.35 -15.05 6.40
CA PHE A 120 -2.07 -15.68 5.31
C PHE A 120 -3.32 -16.39 5.84
N GLU A 121 -3.24 -16.96 7.04
CA GLU A 121 -4.31 -17.65 7.73
C GLU A 121 -5.50 -16.71 8.03
N SER A 122 -5.25 -15.47 8.41
CA SER A 122 -6.27 -14.43 8.65
C SER A 122 -7.01 -14.04 7.38
N ILE A 123 -6.33 -14.04 6.23
CA ILE A 123 -6.95 -13.81 4.92
C ILE A 123 -7.90 -14.96 4.60
N LEU A 124 -7.39 -16.20 4.68
CA LEU A 124 -8.17 -17.41 4.38
C LEU A 124 -9.33 -17.66 5.35
N ARG A 125 -9.27 -17.12 6.56
CA ARG A 125 -10.38 -17.14 7.54
C ARG A 125 -11.49 -16.13 7.25
N VAL A 126 -11.34 -15.31 6.20
CA VAL A 126 -12.41 -14.44 5.71
C VAL A 126 -12.87 -13.41 6.77
N PHE A 127 -11.92 -12.86 7.54
CA PHE A 127 -12.21 -11.81 8.52
C PHE A 127 -12.42 -10.43 7.85
N PRO A 128 -12.91 -9.37 8.53
CA PRO A 128 -13.32 -8.09 7.93
C PRO A 128 -12.16 -7.22 7.43
N LEU A 129 -11.03 -7.82 7.04
CA LEU A 129 -9.90 -7.18 6.39
C LEU A 129 -10.13 -6.90 4.89
N ARG A 130 -11.24 -7.38 4.33
CA ARG A 130 -11.62 -7.24 2.91
C ARG A 130 -11.70 -5.79 2.38
N HIS A 131 -11.72 -4.81 3.28
CA HIS A 131 -11.95 -3.41 2.93
C HIS A 131 -10.71 -2.52 3.06
N TYR A 132 -9.52 -3.07 3.29
CA TYR A 132 -8.30 -2.27 3.40
C TYR A 132 -7.17 -2.85 2.56
N LEU A 133 -6.24 -1.99 2.16
CA LEU A 133 -5.00 -2.44 1.55
C LEU A 133 -4.08 -3.02 2.62
N ILE A 134 -3.43 -4.12 2.28
CA ILE A 134 -2.60 -4.93 3.16
C ILE A 134 -1.20 -5.09 2.58
N ASP A 135 -0.26 -5.47 3.44
CA ASP A 135 1.06 -5.89 3.02
C ASP A 135 1.22 -7.39 3.27
N LEU A 136 1.93 -8.08 2.38
CA LEU A 136 2.24 -9.50 2.50
C LEU A 136 3.73 -9.74 2.27
N ILE A 137 4.25 -10.77 2.92
CA ILE A 137 5.60 -11.27 2.68
C ILE A 137 5.52 -12.78 2.47
N GLY A 138 6.15 -13.26 1.40
CA GLY A 138 6.06 -14.67 1.02
C GLY A 138 7.12 -15.09 0.01
N ARG A 139 7.37 -16.40 -0.03
CA ARG A 139 8.16 -17.04 -1.10
C ARG A 139 7.33 -17.13 -2.36
N ILE A 140 7.94 -16.89 -3.51
CA ILE A 140 7.29 -17.07 -4.80
C ILE A 140 7.36 -18.55 -5.17
N ILE A 141 6.21 -19.22 -5.30
CA ILE A 141 6.14 -20.68 -5.52
C ILE A 141 5.72 -21.03 -6.95
N HIS A 142 4.82 -20.24 -7.52
CA HIS A 142 4.30 -20.47 -8.87
C HIS A 142 4.04 -19.13 -9.53
N VAL A 143 4.39 -19.02 -10.81
CA VAL A 143 4.17 -17.84 -11.65
C VAL A 143 3.54 -18.37 -12.93
N GLY A 144 2.34 -17.90 -13.25
CA GLY A 144 1.68 -18.21 -14.51
C GLY A 144 2.19 -17.34 -15.65
N ASP A 145 1.60 -17.52 -16.83
CA ASP A 145 1.78 -16.59 -17.94
C ASP A 145 0.86 -15.37 -17.81
N THR A 146 1.16 -14.33 -18.59
CA THR A 146 0.30 -13.15 -18.68
C THR A 146 -0.82 -13.43 -19.66
N GLU A 147 -2.06 -13.21 -19.25
CA GLU A 147 -3.27 -13.46 -20.04
C GLU A 147 -4.10 -12.19 -20.20
N GLU A 148 -4.76 -11.98 -21.34
CA GLU A 148 -5.74 -10.91 -21.47
C GLU A 148 -7.10 -11.35 -20.90
N VAL A 149 -7.60 -10.60 -19.92
CA VAL A 149 -8.89 -10.88 -19.28
C VAL A 149 -9.80 -9.66 -19.29
N TYR A 150 -11.10 -9.86 -19.41
CA TYR A 150 -12.06 -8.78 -19.26
C TYR A 150 -12.20 -8.39 -17.79
N HIS A 151 -11.75 -7.18 -17.43
CA HIS A 151 -11.81 -6.69 -16.06
C HIS A 151 -13.07 -5.83 -15.86
N SER A 152 -14.10 -6.41 -15.24
CA SER A 152 -15.41 -5.75 -15.05
C SER A 152 -15.32 -4.41 -14.31
N GLY A 153 -14.38 -4.25 -13.37
CA GLY A 153 -14.15 -2.99 -12.66
C GLY A 153 -13.59 -1.87 -13.53
N ASN A 154 -12.89 -2.20 -14.62
CA ASN A 154 -12.26 -1.24 -15.54
C ASN A 154 -12.97 -1.17 -16.90
N GLY A 155 -13.91 -2.07 -17.17
CA GLY A 155 -14.75 -2.09 -18.36
C GLY A 155 -14.04 -2.45 -19.67
N HIS A 156 -12.80 -2.95 -19.62
CA HIS A 156 -12.00 -3.33 -20.79
C HIS A 156 -11.13 -4.56 -20.52
N TYR A 157 -10.52 -5.11 -21.58
CA TYR A 157 -9.54 -6.19 -21.49
C TYR A 157 -8.21 -5.65 -20.96
N ILE A 158 -7.63 -6.35 -20.00
CA ILE A 158 -6.37 -5.99 -19.36
C ILE A 158 -5.49 -7.23 -19.20
N GLY A 159 -4.18 -7.06 -19.32
CA GLY A 159 -3.22 -8.11 -18.96
C GLY A 159 -3.36 -8.50 -17.49
N GLN A 160 -3.33 -9.79 -17.21
CA GLN A 160 -3.41 -10.36 -15.87
C GLN A 160 -2.26 -11.35 -15.68
N LEU A 161 -1.60 -11.27 -14.53
CA LEU A 161 -0.63 -12.27 -14.09
C LEU A 161 -1.10 -12.90 -12.78
N CYS A 162 -1.24 -14.22 -12.77
CA CYS A 162 -1.48 -14.98 -11.55
C CYS A 162 -0.17 -15.58 -11.03
N PHE A 163 0.10 -15.38 -9.74
CA PHE A 163 1.23 -16.02 -9.05
C PHE A 163 0.80 -16.46 -7.66
N THR A 164 1.61 -17.31 -7.02
CA THR A 164 1.31 -17.86 -5.69
C THR A 164 2.44 -17.56 -4.74
N LEU A 165 2.09 -16.97 -3.61
CA LEU A 165 3.00 -16.81 -2.48
C LEU A 165 2.77 -17.92 -1.46
N ALA A 166 3.84 -18.34 -0.79
CA ALA A 166 3.77 -19.18 0.41
C ALA A 166 4.43 -18.50 1.60
N ASN A 167 3.78 -18.60 2.77
CA ASN A 167 4.38 -18.21 4.03
C ASN A 167 5.31 -19.31 4.57
N LYS A 168 5.81 -19.13 5.80
CA LYS A 168 6.71 -20.11 6.47
C LYS A 168 6.04 -21.44 6.77
N SER A 169 4.73 -21.44 7.02
CA SER A 169 3.92 -22.63 7.28
C SER A 169 3.51 -23.35 5.99
N ASN A 170 4.02 -22.92 4.83
CA ASN A 170 3.59 -23.36 3.49
C ASN A 170 2.11 -23.10 3.19
N THR A 171 1.44 -22.23 3.96
CA THR A 171 0.13 -21.71 3.61
C THR A 171 0.28 -20.86 2.36
N ARG A 172 -0.58 -21.07 1.37
CA ARG A 172 -0.50 -20.45 0.05
C ARG A 172 -1.61 -19.43 -0.14
N ILE A 173 -1.27 -18.31 -0.77
CA ILE A 173 -2.22 -17.31 -1.25
C ILE A 173 -1.97 -17.08 -2.72
N LYS A 174 -3.07 -17.07 -3.49
CA LYS A 174 -3.06 -16.67 -4.88
C LYS A 174 -3.06 -15.15 -4.97
N CYS A 175 -2.15 -14.62 -5.75
CA CYS A 175 -1.96 -13.20 -5.99
C CYS A 175 -2.19 -12.90 -7.47
N ILE A 176 -2.85 -11.77 -7.75
CA ILE A 176 -3.25 -11.39 -9.12
C ILE A 176 -2.83 -9.95 -9.37
N ALA A 177 -1.92 -9.75 -10.32
CA ALA A 177 -1.55 -8.42 -10.81
C ALA A 177 -2.28 -8.12 -12.13
N TYR A 178 -2.55 -6.83 -12.38
CA TYR A 178 -3.19 -6.37 -13.60
C TYR A 178 -2.35 -5.30 -14.34
N GLY A 179 -2.56 -5.19 -15.64
CA GLY A 179 -2.02 -4.15 -16.52
C GLY A 179 -0.50 -4.10 -16.53
N ASP A 180 0.05 -2.89 -16.59
CA ASP A 180 1.50 -2.65 -16.61
C ASP A 180 2.23 -3.32 -15.44
N LYS A 181 1.57 -3.43 -14.28
CA LYS A 181 2.13 -4.12 -13.11
C LYS A 181 2.28 -5.61 -13.34
N ALA A 182 1.32 -6.25 -14.03
CA ALA A 182 1.41 -7.66 -14.39
C ALA A 182 2.62 -7.92 -15.29
N TYR A 183 2.77 -7.11 -16.34
CA TYR A 183 3.89 -7.22 -17.27
C TYR A 183 5.24 -6.96 -16.60
N ALA A 184 5.34 -5.92 -15.76
CA ALA A 184 6.57 -5.59 -15.04
C ALA A 184 7.00 -6.70 -14.07
N ILE A 185 6.04 -7.34 -13.37
CA ILE A 185 6.32 -8.49 -12.50
C ILE A 185 6.80 -9.67 -13.33
N LYS A 186 6.13 -9.99 -14.44
CA LYS A 186 6.50 -11.11 -15.31
C LYS A 186 7.90 -10.94 -15.88
N ASP A 187 8.18 -9.75 -16.42
CA ASP A 187 9.49 -9.41 -17.00
C ASP A 187 10.61 -9.51 -15.95
N SER A 188 10.37 -9.01 -14.73
CA SER A 188 11.36 -9.12 -13.64
C SER A 188 11.67 -10.57 -13.27
N LEU A 189 10.66 -11.44 -13.28
CA LEU A 189 10.82 -12.84 -12.89
C LEU A 189 11.42 -13.71 -14.01
N ASP A 190 11.07 -13.43 -15.27
CA ASP A 190 11.60 -14.15 -16.44
C ASP A 190 13.07 -13.82 -16.71
N ASN A 191 13.48 -12.57 -16.46
CA ASN A 191 14.84 -12.11 -16.70
C ASN A 191 15.78 -12.29 -15.48
N ALA A 192 15.25 -12.69 -14.33
CA ALA A 192 16.08 -12.99 -13.16
C ALA A 192 16.98 -14.21 -13.43
N VAL A 193 18.19 -14.19 -12.88
CA VAL A 193 19.01 -15.41 -12.86
C VAL A 193 18.25 -16.47 -12.05
N ARG A 194 18.37 -17.74 -12.46
CA ARG A 194 17.68 -18.84 -11.77
C ARG A 194 17.94 -18.77 -10.27
N ASP A 195 16.87 -18.86 -9.49
CA ASP A 195 16.87 -18.81 -8.01
C ASP A 195 17.37 -17.48 -7.41
N GLU A 196 17.54 -16.43 -8.21
CA GLU A 196 17.91 -15.10 -7.72
C GLU A 196 16.76 -14.47 -6.95
N ILE A 197 15.53 -14.60 -7.43
CA ILE A 197 14.32 -14.10 -6.76
C ILE A 197 13.59 -15.25 -6.06
N ASP A 198 13.68 -15.30 -4.73
CA ASP A 198 13.07 -16.34 -3.89
C ASP A 198 11.79 -15.87 -3.18
N MET A 199 11.69 -14.57 -2.91
CA MET A 199 10.61 -13.97 -2.13
C MET A 199 10.25 -12.57 -2.63
N CYS A 200 9.04 -12.13 -2.30
CA CYS A 200 8.66 -10.73 -2.44
C CYS A 200 7.87 -10.22 -1.24
N ILE A 201 7.85 -8.89 -1.12
CA ILE A 201 6.88 -8.17 -0.31
C ILE A 201 5.88 -7.53 -1.27
N LEU A 202 4.60 -7.81 -1.04
CA LEU A 202 3.49 -7.11 -1.69
C LEU A 202 3.07 -5.97 -0.78
N ARG A 203 3.05 -4.74 -1.29
CA ARG A 203 2.68 -3.56 -0.51
C ARG A 203 1.43 -2.87 -1.07
N TRP A 204 0.47 -2.53 -0.23
CA TRP A 204 -0.80 -1.91 -0.61
C TRP A 204 -1.67 -2.77 -1.55
N TRP A 205 -1.77 -4.07 -1.31
CA TRP A 205 -2.61 -4.99 -2.11
C TRP A 205 -3.98 -5.18 -1.48
N GLN A 206 -4.99 -5.55 -2.28
CA GLN A 206 -6.37 -5.71 -1.82
C GLN A 206 -6.76 -7.18 -1.73
N ILE A 207 -7.35 -7.60 -0.61
CA ILE A 207 -8.00 -8.92 -0.52
C ILE A 207 -9.27 -8.89 -1.38
N ASP A 208 -9.48 -9.93 -2.19
CA ASP A 208 -10.69 -10.06 -2.99
C ASP A 208 -11.95 -9.94 -2.13
N ILE A 209 -12.89 -9.12 -2.57
CA ILE A 209 -14.13 -8.89 -1.82
C ILE A 209 -15.17 -9.99 -2.06
N ILE A 210 -15.03 -10.77 -3.15
CA ILE A 210 -15.96 -11.82 -3.54
C ILE A 210 -15.56 -13.15 -2.87
N SER A 211 -14.47 -13.76 -3.32
CA SER A 211 -13.94 -15.01 -2.78
C SER A 211 -13.38 -14.84 -1.38
N GLY A 212 -12.73 -13.70 -1.08
CA GLY A 212 -12.08 -13.46 0.20
C GLY A 212 -10.75 -14.19 0.39
N THR A 213 -10.24 -14.88 -0.62
CA THR A 213 -9.05 -15.74 -0.50
C THR A 213 -7.89 -15.34 -1.40
N ASP A 214 -8.19 -14.61 -2.48
CA ASP A 214 -7.21 -14.11 -3.43
C ASP A 214 -6.81 -12.66 -3.06
N VAL A 215 -5.62 -12.24 -3.52
CA VAL A 215 -5.10 -10.89 -3.26
C VAL A 215 -4.72 -10.23 -4.58
N HIS A 216 -5.27 -9.04 -4.83
CA HIS A 216 -5.19 -8.35 -6.10
C HIS A 216 -4.38 -7.05 -6.00
N SER A 217 -3.67 -6.71 -7.06
CA SER A 217 -3.08 -5.38 -7.18
C SER A 217 -4.18 -4.32 -7.27
N TYR A 218 -4.04 -3.25 -6.51
CA TYR A 218 -4.97 -2.14 -6.43
C TYR A 218 -4.44 -0.93 -7.21
N GLU A 219 -4.90 -0.80 -8.45
CA GLU A 219 -4.55 0.29 -9.38
C GLU A 219 -3.03 0.60 -9.34
N ASP A 220 -2.67 1.88 -9.36
CA ASP A 220 -1.30 2.37 -9.26
C ASP A 220 -0.79 2.45 -7.81
N CYS A 221 -1.58 1.99 -6.83
CA CYS A 221 -1.19 2.04 -5.42
C CYS A 221 -0.24 0.91 -5.04
N SER A 222 -0.50 -0.31 -5.54
CA SER A 222 0.24 -1.51 -5.12
C SER A 222 1.68 -1.53 -5.62
N GLU A 223 2.57 -2.06 -4.80
CA GLU A 223 3.98 -2.26 -5.11
C GLU A 223 4.37 -3.71 -4.86
N ILE A 224 5.43 -4.15 -5.51
CA ILE A 224 6.11 -5.41 -5.24
C ILE A 224 7.60 -5.10 -5.01
N LEU A 225 8.16 -5.68 -3.96
CA LEU A 225 9.58 -5.57 -3.65
C LEU A 225 10.16 -6.99 -3.69
N PHE A 226 10.95 -7.29 -4.71
CA PHE A 226 11.68 -8.55 -4.79
C PHE A 226 12.90 -8.47 -3.89
N ASN A 227 13.07 -9.48 -3.03
CA ASN A 227 14.24 -9.62 -2.15
C ASN A 227 14.75 -8.33 -1.47
N PRO A 228 13.88 -7.47 -0.90
CA PRO A 228 14.34 -6.19 -0.39
C PRO A 228 15.37 -6.40 0.73
N PRO A 229 16.44 -5.59 0.79
CA PRO A 229 17.49 -5.71 1.80
C PRO A 229 17.05 -5.08 3.13
N ILE A 230 15.97 -5.59 3.70
CA ILE A 230 15.36 -5.11 4.94
C ILE A 230 15.25 -6.23 5.98
N GLU A 231 15.12 -5.84 7.25
CA GLU A 231 15.11 -6.77 8.37
C GLU A 231 13.96 -7.78 8.29
N GLU A 232 12.78 -7.37 7.83
CA GLU A 232 11.61 -8.25 7.71
C GLU A 232 11.83 -9.35 6.67
N ALA A 233 12.49 -9.03 5.56
CA ALA A 233 12.89 -9.99 4.54
C ALA A 233 13.98 -10.95 5.05
N ALA A 234 14.99 -10.43 5.74
CA ALA A 234 16.03 -11.27 6.36
C ALA A 234 15.44 -12.26 7.38
N ARG A 235 14.63 -11.75 8.33
CA ARG A 235 13.91 -12.57 9.32
C ARG A 235 12.96 -13.58 8.67
N PHE A 236 12.38 -13.24 7.51
CA PHE A 236 11.54 -14.17 6.76
C PHE A 236 12.34 -15.37 6.23
N ARG A 237 13.56 -15.15 5.73
CA ARG A 237 14.44 -16.21 5.21
C ARG A 237 15.05 -17.09 6.30
N GLU A 238 15.51 -16.52 7.41
CA GLU A 238 16.24 -17.24 8.47
C GLU A 238 15.45 -18.42 9.06
N ARG A 239 14.13 -18.31 9.20
CA ARG A 239 13.29 -19.40 9.74
C ARG A 239 12.94 -20.50 8.74
N GLY A 240 13.52 -20.47 7.53
CA GLY A 240 13.34 -21.49 6.50
C GLY A 240 14.42 -22.57 6.48
N ILE A 241 15.43 -22.50 7.36
CA ILE A 241 16.62 -23.36 7.33
C ILE A 241 16.50 -24.64 8.21
N ASP A 242 15.47 -24.78 9.05
CA ASP A 242 15.32 -25.94 9.95
C ASP A 242 14.52 -27.11 9.34
N LEU A 243 14.90 -27.61 8.16
CA LEU A 243 14.37 -28.90 7.65
C LEU A 243 15.45 -29.82 7.03
N ASN A 244 16.73 -29.65 7.38
CA ASN A 244 17.77 -30.63 7.06
C ASN A 244 18.67 -30.91 8.29
N GLY A 245 18.09 -31.47 9.36
CA GLY A 245 18.85 -31.91 10.52
C GLY A 245 18.26 -33.15 11.20
N GLY A 246 18.88 -34.31 10.95
CA GLY A 246 18.79 -35.58 11.72
C GLY A 246 17.51 -36.41 11.51
N ASP A 247 17.52 -37.70 11.18
CA ASP A 247 18.55 -38.74 11.05
C ASP A 247 18.19 -39.66 9.86
#